data_AF-A0A951NKX4-F1
#
_entry.id   AF-A0A951NKX4-F1
#
_cell.length_a   1.000
_cell.length_b   1.000
_cell.length_c   1.000
_cell.angle_alpha   90.00
_cell.angle_beta   90.00
_cell.angle_gamma   90.00
#
_symmetry.space_group_name_H-M   'P 1'
#
loop_
_entity.id
_entity.type
_entity.pdbx_description
1 polymer ?
#
loop_
_entity_poly.entity_id
_entity_poly.type
_entity_poly.pdbx_seq_one_letter_code
_entity_poly.pdbx_strand_id
1 'polypeptide(L)'
;MPRRFVATVLFTDIVGSTEKAAVLGDRRWRELLDRHHVLVREQLGRFRGKEIATAGDGFLAVFTDPSWAIGCAATVRDRVTEIGLQVRCGVHLGQVEWSDTDVSGIAVHIGARVAAHAGPGEVLVSATVRDAELGSEFKFEDRGLHELKGVPGDLRLYALAGVPYDLAEDIAGVATEPDRSLTTSVEPGLTVERDAIWWPRLPWALVAAGFLALAGVGLWIWTLRGGGATPPSVTRTTVTLPANQILDTQEQAMPLALSPDGRRLVYVAHRTGRKMLHIRDLDSFEARPIAGTEGARYPFFSPDGQWLAFFAGGKLKRVAIQGGSPITVCDAPVIGRGGAWGPDGTIVFDPGMSGLMRVGVDGGTPERLVSQDAEMDDRNLSWPQFLPDGRALLATATMERSSALVVLSLDTGIWRQLGQGSQAQYVPSGHLVFHAPAVKEGELQAVEFDLERLAIRGEPVSVLDRVFRSENGGGAYFAVARDGALVFARGGHARTLVGVDRNGRRTPLLDERSRS
;
A
#
# COMPACT_ATOMS: atom_id res chain seq x y z
N MET A 1 18.82 -13.90 -2.28
CA MET A 1 19.33 -12.51 -2.37
C MET A 1 18.75 -11.89 -3.63
N PRO A 2 18.21 -10.66 -3.61
CA PRO A 2 17.72 -10.01 -4.81
C PRO A 2 18.88 -9.85 -5.80
N ARG A 3 18.65 -10.24 -7.05
CA ARG A 3 19.68 -10.23 -8.09
C ARG A 3 19.68 -8.83 -8.69
N ARG A 4 20.80 -8.12 -8.57
CA ARG A 4 20.99 -6.80 -9.18
C ARG A 4 21.50 -6.95 -10.59
N PHE A 5 20.83 -6.34 -11.55
CA PHE A 5 21.29 -6.26 -12.93
C PHE A 5 20.76 -4.99 -13.61
N VAL A 6 21.33 -4.68 -14.77
CA VAL A 6 20.88 -3.56 -15.60
C VAL A 6 19.76 -4.07 -16.51
N ALA A 7 18.65 -3.35 -16.55
CA ALA A 7 17.51 -3.70 -17.39
C ALA A 7 16.82 -2.43 -17.93
N THR A 8 16.08 -2.61 -19.01
CA THR A 8 15.24 -1.55 -19.58
C THR A 8 13.81 -1.71 -19.06
N VAL A 9 13.27 -0.67 -18.45
CA VAL A 9 11.86 -0.60 -18.01
C VAL A 9 11.02 0.14 -19.05
N LEU A 10 9.84 -0.40 -19.34
CA LEU A 10 8.80 0.23 -20.15
C LEU A 10 7.58 0.47 -19.28
N PHE A 11 7.08 1.69 -19.32
CA PHE A 11 5.77 2.07 -18.78
C PHE A 11 4.85 2.49 -19.91
N THR A 12 3.60 2.02 -19.88
CA THR A 12 2.52 2.51 -20.74
C THR A 12 1.33 2.92 -19.90
N ASP A 13 0.54 3.88 -20.37
CA ASP A 13 -0.68 4.37 -19.70
C ASP A 13 -1.66 4.96 -20.73
N ILE A 14 -2.98 4.76 -20.56
CA ILE A 14 -3.99 5.29 -21.49
C ILE A 14 -4.21 6.78 -21.19
N VAL A 15 -4.18 7.60 -22.24
CA VAL A 15 -4.48 9.03 -22.14
C VAL A 15 -5.97 9.25 -21.93
N GLY A 16 -6.31 9.98 -20.86
CA GLY A 16 -7.69 10.41 -20.56
C GLY A 16 -8.61 9.25 -20.16
N SER A 17 -8.07 8.17 -19.60
CA SER A 17 -8.83 6.96 -19.27
C SER A 17 -10.03 7.20 -18.36
N THR A 18 -9.91 8.08 -17.36
CA THR A 18 -11.01 8.43 -16.45
C THR A 18 -12.16 9.15 -17.17
N GLU A 19 -11.85 10.10 -18.06
CA GLU A 19 -12.85 10.82 -18.85
C GLU A 19 -13.54 9.87 -19.84
N LYS A 20 -12.76 9.00 -20.51
CA LYS A 20 -13.29 7.98 -21.41
C LYS A 20 -14.18 6.98 -20.68
N ALA A 21 -13.80 6.54 -19.48
CA ALA A 21 -14.60 5.66 -18.65
C ALA A 21 -15.95 6.29 -18.27
N ALA A 22 -15.93 7.57 -17.85
CA ALA A 22 -17.13 8.31 -17.50
C ALA A 22 -18.10 8.50 -18.68
N VAL A 23 -17.58 8.71 -19.90
CA VAL A 23 -18.40 8.88 -21.11
C VAL A 23 -18.95 7.54 -21.63
N LEU A 24 -18.15 6.48 -21.61
CA LEU A 24 -18.52 5.17 -22.16
C LEU A 24 -19.40 4.35 -21.20
N GLY A 25 -19.29 4.60 -19.90
CA GLY A 25 -19.88 3.79 -18.85
C GLY A 25 -19.10 2.50 -18.59
N ASP A 26 -19.17 1.99 -17.36
CA ASP A 26 -18.29 0.95 -16.82
C ASP A 26 -18.21 -0.32 -17.66
N ARG A 27 -19.32 -0.77 -18.26
CA ARG A 27 -19.34 -2.00 -19.06
C ARG A 27 -18.53 -1.86 -20.35
N ARG A 28 -18.75 -0.79 -21.11
CA ARG A 28 -18.04 -0.54 -22.37
C ARG A 28 -16.58 -0.17 -22.13
N TRP A 29 -16.31 0.55 -21.04
CA TRP A 29 -14.94 0.82 -20.61
C TRP A 29 -14.19 -0.48 -20.29
N ARG A 30 -14.81 -1.41 -19.55
CA ARG A 30 -14.21 -2.71 -19.25
C ARG A 30 -13.91 -3.52 -20.51
N GLU A 31 -14.87 -3.61 -21.44
CA GLU A 31 -14.68 -4.29 -22.73
C GLU A 31 -13.52 -3.68 -23.55
N LEU A 32 -13.37 -2.36 -23.52
CA LEU A 32 -12.29 -1.65 -24.20
C LEU A 32 -10.92 -1.84 -23.49
N LEU A 33 -10.93 -1.85 -22.16
CA LEU A 33 -9.75 -2.08 -21.33
C LEU A 33 -9.21 -3.51 -21.49
N ASP A 34 -10.09 -4.51 -21.56
CA ASP A 34 -9.73 -5.91 -21.80
C ASP A 34 -9.05 -6.07 -23.17
N ARG A 35 -9.58 -5.42 -24.21
CA ARG A 35 -8.96 -5.40 -25.55
C ARG A 35 -7.57 -4.74 -25.53
N HIS A 36 -7.44 -3.63 -24.79
CA HIS A 36 -6.15 -2.98 -24.58
C HIS A 36 -5.15 -3.92 -23.90
N HIS A 37 -5.55 -4.63 -22.84
CA HIS A 37 -4.67 -5.56 -22.11
C HIS A 37 -4.18 -6.71 -22.99
N VAL A 38 -5.07 -7.32 -23.79
CA VAL A 38 -4.70 -8.39 -24.71
C VAL A 38 -3.66 -7.91 -25.72
N LEU A 39 -3.89 -6.75 -26.32
CA LEU A 39 -3.00 -6.14 -27.32
C LEU A 39 -1.62 -5.85 -26.72
N VAL A 40 -1.56 -5.23 -25.54
CA VAL A 40 -0.27 -4.92 -24.89
C VAL A 40 0.50 -6.21 -24.58
N ARG A 41 -0.15 -7.23 -24.02
CA ARG A 41 0.48 -8.52 -23.69
C ARG A 41 1.02 -9.25 -24.91
N GLU A 42 0.30 -9.19 -26.03
CA GLU A 42 0.77 -9.75 -27.30
C GLU A 42 2.09 -9.10 -27.74
N GLN A 43 2.18 -7.77 -27.66
CA GLN A 43 3.41 -7.06 -28.02
C GLN A 43 4.55 -7.32 -27.02
N LEU A 44 4.25 -7.39 -25.71
CA LEU A 44 5.24 -7.79 -24.71
C LEU A 44 5.83 -9.17 -25.05
N GLY A 45 5.00 -10.15 -25.42
CA GLY A 45 5.45 -11.46 -25.87
C GLY A 45 6.34 -11.39 -27.12
N ARG A 46 5.91 -10.64 -28.14
CA ARG A 46 6.66 -10.47 -29.42
C ARG A 46 8.06 -9.90 -29.20
N PHE A 47 8.17 -8.88 -28.36
CA PHE A 47 9.44 -8.20 -28.06
C PHE A 47 10.18 -8.78 -26.85
N ARG A 48 9.82 -10.00 -26.41
CA ARG A 48 10.49 -10.70 -25.28
C ARG A 48 10.51 -9.87 -23.98
N GLY A 49 9.51 -9.01 -23.81
CA GLY A 49 9.27 -8.26 -22.60
C GLY A 49 8.62 -9.14 -21.53
N LYS A 50 9.03 -8.94 -20.29
CA LYS A 50 8.39 -9.57 -19.14
C LYS A 50 7.48 -8.55 -18.45
N GLU A 51 6.17 -8.80 -18.46
CA GLU A 51 5.20 -8.06 -17.65
C GLU A 51 5.57 -8.24 -16.17
N ILE A 52 5.70 -7.13 -15.45
CA ILE A 52 5.96 -7.11 -14.00
C ILE A 52 4.67 -6.79 -13.26
N ALA A 53 3.96 -5.74 -13.70
CA ALA A 53 2.74 -5.29 -13.05
C ALA A 53 1.82 -4.61 -14.06
N THR A 54 0.52 -4.69 -13.77
CA THR A 54 -0.55 -3.97 -14.47
C THR A 54 -1.39 -3.26 -13.42
N ALA A 55 -1.62 -1.95 -13.59
CA ALA A 55 -2.37 -1.12 -12.67
C ALA A 55 -3.47 -0.37 -13.44
N GLY A 56 -4.68 -0.95 -13.46
CA GLY A 56 -5.79 -0.42 -14.26
C GLY A 56 -5.47 -0.48 -15.75
N ASP A 57 -5.21 0.67 -16.34
CA ASP A 57 -4.84 0.89 -17.73
C ASP A 57 -3.33 0.98 -17.99
N GLY A 58 -2.51 1.05 -16.94
CA GLY A 58 -1.07 1.14 -17.07
C GLY A 58 -0.34 -0.21 -16.98
N PHE A 59 0.74 -0.37 -17.73
CA PHE A 59 1.63 -1.53 -17.69
C PHE A 59 3.04 -1.15 -17.27
N LEU A 60 3.69 -2.02 -16.51
CA LEU A 60 5.13 -2.05 -16.26
C LEU A 60 5.70 -3.35 -16.82
N ALA A 61 6.65 -3.23 -17.74
CA ALA A 61 7.38 -4.36 -18.29
C ALA A 61 8.89 -4.13 -18.25
N VAL A 62 9.65 -5.23 -18.22
CA VAL A 62 11.12 -5.21 -18.23
C VAL A 62 11.66 -5.99 -19.42
N PHE A 63 12.70 -5.42 -20.03
CA PHE A 63 13.42 -5.95 -21.17
C PHE A 63 14.91 -6.02 -20.85
N THR A 64 15.59 -7.00 -21.43
CA THR A 64 17.05 -7.11 -21.37
C THR A 64 17.74 -6.22 -22.38
N ASP A 65 17.01 -5.73 -23.39
CA ASP A 65 17.52 -4.97 -24.51
C ASP A 65 16.68 -3.67 -24.70
N PRO A 66 17.30 -2.48 -24.76
CA PRO A 66 16.58 -1.23 -25.00
C PRO A 66 15.85 -1.18 -26.34
N SER A 67 16.40 -1.78 -27.40
CA SER A 67 15.78 -1.81 -28.73
C SER A 67 14.42 -2.53 -28.70
N TRP A 68 14.32 -3.63 -27.95
CA TRP A 68 13.06 -4.36 -27.78
C TRP A 68 12.02 -3.54 -27.01
N ALA A 69 12.43 -2.82 -25.98
CA ALA A 69 11.52 -1.97 -25.21
C ALA A 69 10.98 -0.82 -26.08
N ILE A 70 11.85 -0.18 -26.86
CA ILE A 70 11.47 0.92 -27.77
C ILE A 70 10.53 0.40 -28.87
N GLY A 71 10.85 -0.74 -29.48
CA GLY A 71 10.00 -1.33 -30.52
C GLY A 71 8.64 -1.78 -30.01
N CYS A 72 8.60 -2.38 -28.82
CA CYS A 72 7.35 -2.70 -28.14
C CYS A 72 6.51 -1.44 -27.88
N ALA A 73 7.13 -0.38 -27.35
CA ALA A 73 6.43 0.87 -27.05
C ALA A 73 5.85 1.52 -28.32
N ALA A 74 6.61 1.55 -29.41
CA ALA A 74 6.16 2.07 -30.70
C ALA A 74 4.97 1.27 -31.25
N THR A 75 5.06 -0.05 -31.21
CA THR A 75 4.00 -0.92 -31.72
C THR A 75 2.73 -0.82 -30.87
N VAL A 76 2.86 -0.79 -29.53
CA VAL A 76 1.73 -0.57 -28.63
C VAL A 76 1.07 0.77 -28.91
N ARG A 77 1.82 1.87 -29.03
CA ARG A 77 1.31 3.20 -29.38
C ARG A 77 0.46 3.19 -30.66
N ASP A 78 0.94 2.51 -31.70
CA ASP A 78 0.27 2.52 -33.01
C ASP A 78 -0.99 1.62 -32.98
N ARG A 79 -0.87 0.43 -32.40
CA ARG A 79 -1.96 -0.55 -32.36
C ARG A 79 -3.12 -0.16 -31.45
N VAL A 80 -2.85 0.47 -30.30
CA VAL A 80 -3.94 0.95 -29.43
C VAL A 80 -4.75 2.09 -30.07
N THR A 81 -4.17 2.79 -31.03
CA THR A 81 -4.89 3.79 -31.84
C THR A 81 -5.97 3.16 -32.71
N GLU A 82 -5.76 1.94 -33.20
CA GLU A 82 -6.75 1.17 -33.99
C GLU A 82 -8.02 0.85 -33.18
N ILE A 83 -7.92 0.77 -31.85
CA ILE A 83 -9.06 0.55 -30.95
C ILE A 83 -9.62 1.84 -30.36
N GLY A 84 -9.22 3.02 -30.87
CA GLY A 84 -9.74 4.33 -30.44
C GLY A 84 -9.12 4.86 -29.14
N LEU A 85 -7.98 4.31 -28.73
CA LEU A 85 -7.23 4.73 -27.55
C LEU A 85 -5.93 5.42 -27.95
N GLN A 86 -5.40 6.24 -27.05
CA GLN A 86 -4.03 6.74 -27.17
C GLN A 86 -3.33 6.38 -25.88
N VAL A 87 -2.06 6.02 -25.99
CA VAL A 87 -1.22 5.75 -24.83
C VAL A 87 -0.05 6.72 -24.81
N ARG A 88 0.49 6.92 -23.62
CA ARG A 88 1.80 7.51 -23.41
C ARG A 88 2.76 6.43 -22.94
N CYS A 89 3.97 6.44 -23.47
CA CYS A 89 4.97 5.43 -23.19
C CYS A 89 6.26 6.08 -22.68
N GLY A 90 6.89 5.45 -21.68
CA GLY A 90 8.19 5.87 -21.14
C GLY A 90 9.16 4.72 -21.03
N VAL A 91 10.38 4.92 -21.54
CA VAL A 91 11.44 3.92 -21.53
C VAL A 91 12.67 4.45 -20.79
N HIS A 92 13.19 3.65 -19.87
CA HIS A 92 14.42 3.98 -19.14
C HIS A 92 15.31 2.75 -18.93
N LEU A 93 16.62 2.95 -19.01
CA LEU A 93 17.65 1.93 -18.78
C LEU A 93 18.37 2.24 -17.47
N GLY A 94 18.40 1.28 -16.56
CA GLY A 94 19.10 1.45 -15.30
C GLY A 94 19.23 0.18 -14.48
N GLN A 95 19.90 0.29 -13.34
CA GLN A 95 20.06 -0.83 -12.42
C GLN A 95 18.75 -1.09 -11.67
N VAL A 96 18.32 -2.35 -11.69
CA VAL A 96 17.13 -2.83 -10.99
C VAL A 96 17.49 -3.94 -10.01
N GLU A 97 16.70 -4.06 -8.95
CA GLU A 97 16.71 -5.16 -8.02
C GLU A 97 15.56 -6.10 -8.35
N TRP A 98 15.90 -7.33 -8.74
CA TRP A 98 14.94 -8.34 -9.10
C TRP A 98 14.63 -9.26 -7.91
N SER A 99 13.35 -9.40 -7.60
CA SER A 99 12.78 -10.41 -6.71
C SER A 99 12.00 -11.46 -7.53
N ASP A 100 11.59 -12.59 -6.95
CA ASP A 100 11.03 -13.72 -7.72
C ASP A 100 9.87 -13.33 -8.67
N THR A 101 9.10 -12.27 -8.35
CA THR A 101 7.97 -11.77 -9.17
C THR A 101 7.95 -10.27 -9.43
N ASP A 102 8.84 -9.47 -8.83
CA ASP A 102 8.77 -8.00 -8.87
C ASP A 102 10.13 -7.33 -9.07
N VAL A 103 10.10 -6.10 -9.59
CA VAL A 103 11.28 -5.29 -9.92
C VAL A 103 11.21 -3.95 -9.21
N SER A 104 12.26 -3.63 -8.47
CA SER A 104 12.36 -2.39 -7.70
C SER A 104 13.67 -1.66 -7.97
N GLY A 105 13.73 -0.38 -7.61
CA GLY A 105 14.93 0.43 -7.75
C GLY A 105 14.65 1.78 -8.40
N ILE A 106 15.65 2.66 -8.34
CA ILE A 106 15.51 4.04 -8.85
C ILE A 106 15.17 4.07 -10.35
N ALA A 107 15.65 3.09 -11.13
CA ALA A 107 15.36 2.98 -12.56
C ALA A 107 13.85 2.80 -12.84
N VAL A 108 13.13 2.06 -12.00
CA VAL A 108 11.68 1.88 -12.13
C VAL A 108 10.95 3.21 -11.93
N HIS A 109 11.36 3.98 -10.91
CA HIS A 109 10.79 5.30 -10.65
C HIS A 109 11.10 6.31 -11.75
N ILE A 110 12.33 6.31 -12.28
CA ILE A 110 12.69 7.17 -13.41
C ILE A 110 11.84 6.80 -14.64
N GLY A 111 11.70 5.51 -14.98
CA GLY A 111 10.87 5.06 -16.11
C GLY A 111 9.42 5.53 -16.02
N ALA A 112 8.80 5.42 -14.83
CA ALA A 112 7.44 5.91 -14.60
C ALA A 112 7.34 7.43 -14.79
N ARG A 113 8.37 8.19 -14.41
CA ARG A 113 8.42 9.65 -14.59
C ARG A 113 8.66 10.04 -16.04
N VAL A 114 9.46 9.29 -16.79
CA VAL A 114 9.61 9.47 -18.24
C VAL A 114 8.25 9.29 -18.92
N ALA A 115 7.49 8.24 -18.58
CA ALA A 115 6.15 8.02 -19.14
C ALA A 115 5.16 9.14 -18.77
N ALA A 116 5.24 9.67 -17.55
CA ALA A 116 4.37 10.75 -17.11
C ALA A 116 4.60 12.08 -17.87
N HIS A 117 5.81 12.30 -18.40
CA HIS A 117 6.12 13.46 -19.24
C HIS A 117 5.76 13.23 -20.72
N ALA A 118 5.43 12.00 -21.11
CA ALA A 118 5.07 11.69 -22.49
C ALA A 118 3.66 12.19 -22.81
N GLY A 119 3.54 12.86 -23.95
CA GLY A 119 2.26 13.31 -24.50
C GLY A 119 1.40 12.15 -25.04
N PRO A 120 0.17 12.45 -25.49
CA PRO A 120 -0.70 11.47 -26.11
C PRO A 120 -0.11 10.90 -27.39
N GLY A 121 0.02 9.58 -27.48
CA GLY A 121 0.63 8.92 -28.62
C GLY A 121 2.15 9.10 -28.67
N GLU A 122 2.80 9.40 -27.56
CA GLU A 122 4.23 9.65 -27.52
C GLU A 122 5.00 8.52 -26.83
N VAL A 123 6.17 8.18 -27.38
CA VAL A 123 7.15 7.33 -26.72
C VAL A 123 8.33 8.21 -26.32
N LEU A 124 8.48 8.47 -25.02
CA LEU A 124 9.63 9.16 -24.47
C LEU A 124 10.66 8.16 -23.94
N VAL A 125 11.93 8.50 -24.14
CA VAL A 125 13.07 7.75 -23.62
C VAL A 125 14.01 8.68 -22.85
N SER A 126 14.64 8.14 -21.81
CA SER A 126 15.73 8.86 -21.12
C SER A 126 17.00 8.97 -21.99
N ALA A 127 17.87 9.94 -21.69
CA ALA A 127 19.20 10.04 -22.29
C ALA A 127 19.98 8.73 -22.28
N THR A 128 19.93 7.97 -21.17
CA THR A 128 20.62 6.67 -21.03
C THR A 128 20.17 5.64 -22.07
N VAL A 129 18.88 5.65 -22.44
CA VAL A 129 18.34 4.76 -23.47
C VAL A 129 18.78 5.22 -24.85
N ARG A 130 18.69 6.54 -25.13
CA ARG A 130 19.18 7.13 -26.38
C ARG A 130 20.67 6.86 -26.60
N ASP A 131 21.47 6.95 -25.53
CA ASP A 131 22.90 6.71 -25.56
C ASP A 131 23.24 5.22 -25.77
N ALA A 132 22.45 4.31 -25.20
CA ALA A 132 22.60 2.87 -25.43
C ALA A 132 22.28 2.46 -26.88
N GLU A 133 21.48 3.27 -27.58
CA GLU A 133 21.04 3.09 -28.96
C GLU A 133 21.86 3.90 -29.97
N LEU A 134 23.04 4.40 -29.58
CA LEU A 134 23.95 5.05 -30.52
C LEU A 134 24.43 4.05 -31.58
N GLY A 135 24.00 4.29 -32.83
CA GLY A 135 24.35 3.44 -33.98
C GLY A 135 23.23 2.50 -34.43
N SER A 136 22.07 2.50 -33.75
CA SER A 136 20.86 1.90 -34.30
C SER A 136 20.12 2.87 -35.24
N GLU A 137 19.12 2.37 -35.95
CA GLU A 137 18.33 3.18 -36.90
C GLU A 137 17.17 3.93 -36.22
N PHE A 138 17.03 3.82 -34.90
CA PHE A 138 16.05 4.61 -34.15
C PHE A 138 16.37 6.11 -34.24
N LYS A 139 15.36 6.92 -34.56
CA LYS A 139 15.49 8.38 -34.63
C LYS A 139 14.86 9.00 -33.41
N PHE A 140 15.57 9.94 -32.80
CA PHE A 140 15.17 10.60 -31.56
C PHE A 140 15.17 12.12 -31.71
N GLU A 141 14.11 12.75 -31.23
CA GLU A 141 14.01 14.20 -31.11
C GLU A 141 14.25 14.62 -29.66
N ASP A 142 15.13 15.60 -29.45
CA ASP A 142 15.42 16.11 -28.13
C ASP A 142 14.24 16.90 -27.55
N ARG A 143 13.84 16.54 -26.33
CA ARG A 143 12.77 17.20 -25.57
C ARG A 143 13.29 18.04 -24.41
N GLY A 144 14.60 18.25 -24.34
CA GLY A 144 15.24 19.11 -23.36
C GLY A 144 15.39 18.46 -22.00
N LEU A 145 15.85 19.26 -21.04
CA LEU A 145 16.06 18.87 -19.64
C LEU A 145 14.75 18.97 -18.86
N HIS A 146 14.45 17.93 -18.10
CA HIS A 146 13.27 17.84 -17.23
C HIS A 146 13.71 17.53 -15.82
N GLU A 147 13.18 18.30 -14.85
CA GLU A 147 13.33 17.99 -13.44
C GLU A 147 12.27 16.94 -13.05
N LEU A 148 12.71 15.72 -12.79
CA LEU A 148 11.80 14.63 -12.46
C LEU A 148 11.55 14.61 -10.96
N LYS A 149 10.30 14.89 -10.55
CA LYS A 149 9.89 14.90 -9.13
C LYS A 149 10.38 13.65 -8.38
N GLY A 150 11.27 13.86 -7.41
CA GLY A 150 11.82 12.83 -6.51
C GLY A 150 13.06 12.10 -7.03
N VAL A 151 13.60 12.49 -8.19
CA VAL A 151 14.86 11.99 -8.74
C VAL A 151 15.89 13.12 -8.66
N PRO A 152 17.08 12.90 -8.05
CA PRO A 152 18.11 13.93 -8.01
C PRO A 152 18.66 14.25 -9.41
N GLY A 153 18.66 15.54 -9.76
CA GLY A 153 19.25 16.07 -10.99
C GLY A 153 18.27 16.14 -12.17
N ASP A 154 18.68 16.88 -13.19
CA ASP A 154 17.90 17.05 -14.41
C ASP A 154 18.15 15.87 -15.36
N LEU A 155 17.08 15.33 -15.94
CA LEU A 155 17.15 14.28 -16.95
C LEU A 155 16.76 14.82 -18.32
N ARG A 156 17.63 14.65 -19.31
CA ARG A 156 17.30 14.98 -20.70
C ARG A 156 16.47 13.86 -21.31
N LEU A 157 15.33 14.21 -21.89
CA LEU A 157 14.38 13.27 -22.49
C LEU A 157 14.39 13.39 -24.01
N TYR A 158 14.06 12.31 -24.70
CA TYR A 158 13.96 12.26 -26.15
C TYR A 158 12.68 11.58 -26.57
N ALA A 159 11.99 12.14 -27.57
CA ALA A 159 10.85 11.49 -28.19
C ALA A 159 11.32 10.61 -29.35
N LEU A 160 10.73 9.42 -29.46
CA LEU A 160 10.94 8.56 -30.61
C LEU A 160 10.27 9.17 -31.86
N ALA A 161 11.08 9.53 -32.84
CA ALA A 161 10.66 10.15 -34.10
C ALA A 161 10.67 9.18 -35.29
N GLY A 162 11.34 8.03 -35.17
CA GLY A 162 11.36 7.00 -36.20
C GLY A 162 11.93 5.67 -35.70
N VAL A 163 11.49 4.58 -36.32
CA VAL A 163 11.93 3.20 -36.04
C VAL A 163 12.67 2.61 -37.25
N PRO A 164 13.52 1.58 -37.05
CA PRO A 164 14.16 0.82 -38.12
C PRO A 164 13.17 0.29 -39.18
N TYR A 165 13.63 0.12 -40.42
CA TYR A 165 12.76 -0.24 -41.55
C TYR A 165 12.11 -1.62 -41.41
N ASP A 166 12.85 -2.60 -40.93
CA ASP A 166 12.38 -3.96 -40.65
C ASP A 166 11.26 -3.96 -39.59
N LEU A 167 11.45 -3.19 -38.51
CA LEU A 167 10.44 -2.99 -37.49
C LEU A 167 9.22 -2.21 -38.02
N ALA A 168 9.43 -1.25 -38.92
CA ALA A 168 8.36 -0.51 -39.57
C ALA A 168 7.49 -1.40 -40.47
N GLU A 169 8.08 -2.33 -41.23
CA GLU A 169 7.35 -3.35 -41.99
C GLU A 169 6.59 -4.30 -41.06
N ASP A 170 7.18 -4.69 -39.94
CA ASP A 170 6.57 -5.56 -38.94
C ASP A 170 5.39 -4.92 -38.18
N ILE A 171 5.38 -3.58 -38.07
CA ILE A 171 4.28 -2.77 -37.55
C ILE A 171 3.19 -2.59 -38.64
N ALA A 172 3.60 -2.36 -39.90
CA ALA A 172 2.68 -2.12 -41.02
C ALA A 172 2.02 -3.42 -41.55
N GLY A 173 2.73 -4.55 -41.55
CA GLY A 173 2.33 -5.83 -42.14
C GLY A 173 1.24 -6.60 -41.39
N VAL A 174 0.75 -6.05 -40.27
CA VAL A 174 -0.43 -6.58 -39.57
C VAL A 174 -1.69 -5.76 -39.84
N ALA A 175 -1.58 -4.68 -40.62
CA ALA A 175 -2.72 -4.12 -41.32
C ALA A 175 -2.84 -4.82 -42.69
N THR A 176 -3.98 -5.49 -42.90
CA THR A 176 -4.50 -6.07 -44.17
C THR A 176 -4.22 -7.55 -44.48
N GLU A 177 -5.19 -8.41 -44.14
CA GLU A 177 -5.92 -9.17 -45.17
C GLU A 177 -7.42 -9.02 -44.90
N PRO A 178 -8.21 -8.41 -45.80
CA PRO A 178 -9.67 -8.48 -45.69
C PRO A 178 -10.11 -9.87 -46.13
N ASP A 179 -10.74 -10.60 -45.21
CA ASP A 179 -11.33 -11.91 -45.45
C ASP A 179 -12.33 -11.85 -46.62
N ARG A 180 -11.90 -12.37 -47.78
CA ARG A 180 -12.72 -12.62 -48.96
C ARG A 180 -13.32 -14.01 -48.87
N SER A 181 -14.19 -14.26 -47.89
CA SER A 181 -14.92 -15.54 -47.84
C SER A 181 -16.30 -15.49 -47.20
N LEU A 182 -17.08 -14.42 -47.42
CA LEU A 182 -18.54 -14.47 -47.25
C LEU A 182 -19.24 -13.70 -48.39
N THR A 183 -19.23 -14.26 -49.59
CA THR A 183 -20.25 -13.97 -50.60
C THR A 183 -21.46 -14.85 -50.31
N THR A 184 -22.45 -14.31 -49.60
CA THR A 184 -23.83 -14.78 -49.69
C THR A 184 -24.70 -13.66 -50.25
N SER A 185 -25.09 -13.90 -51.49
CA SER A 185 -26.12 -13.23 -52.27
C SER A 185 -27.37 -12.92 -51.47
N VAL A 186 -27.79 -11.66 -51.47
CA VAL A 186 -29.18 -11.24 -51.23
C VAL A 186 -29.54 -10.20 -52.30
N GLU A 187 -30.60 -10.51 -53.05
CA GLU A 187 -31.19 -9.67 -54.10
C GLU A 187 -31.79 -8.37 -53.57
N PRO A 188 -31.98 -7.34 -54.42
CA PRO A 188 -32.54 -6.06 -54.02
C PRO A 188 -34.07 -6.09 -54.08
N GLY A 189 -34.73 -5.79 -52.95
CA GLY A 189 -36.17 -5.57 -52.96
C GLY A 189 -36.71 -5.17 -51.59
N LEU A 190 -36.89 -3.88 -51.36
CA LEU A 190 -38.06 -3.25 -50.72
C LEU A 190 -37.72 -1.80 -50.33
N THR A 191 -38.35 -0.87 -51.04
CA THR A 191 -38.41 0.56 -50.73
C THR A 191 -39.17 0.78 -49.42
N VAL A 192 -38.59 1.53 -48.49
CA VAL A 192 -39.31 2.07 -47.32
C VAL A 192 -39.33 3.58 -47.41
N GLU A 193 -40.55 4.10 -47.45
CA GLU A 193 -41.00 5.48 -47.54
C GLU A 193 -40.55 6.29 -46.31
N ARG A 194 -40.07 7.52 -46.53
CA ARG A 194 -39.69 8.46 -45.46
C ARG A 194 -40.88 9.37 -45.15
N ASP A 195 -41.58 9.07 -44.05
CA ASP A 195 -42.54 10.01 -43.48
C ASP A 195 -41.84 11.05 -42.60
N ALA A 196 -42.09 12.32 -42.94
CA ALA A 196 -41.62 13.50 -42.25
C ALA A 196 -42.52 13.81 -41.03
N ILE A 197 -41.91 14.03 -39.87
CA ILE A 197 -42.59 14.54 -38.67
C ILE A 197 -42.02 15.91 -38.31
N TRP A 198 -42.89 16.92 -38.28
CA TRP A 198 -42.60 18.32 -37.97
C TRP A 198 -42.80 18.59 -36.47
N TRP A 199 -41.83 19.22 -35.78
CA TRP A 199 -42.03 19.83 -34.45
C TRP A 199 -41.53 21.28 -34.44
N PRO A 200 -42.27 22.26 -33.87
CA PRO A 200 -41.98 23.67 -34.07
C PRO A 200 -40.84 24.19 -33.19
N ARG A 201 -40.19 25.26 -33.67
CA ARG A 201 -39.05 25.96 -33.08
C ARG A 201 -39.47 26.78 -31.84
N LEU A 202 -39.02 26.36 -30.65
CA LEU A 202 -38.87 27.24 -29.49
C LEU A 202 -37.37 27.58 -29.31
N PRO A 203 -36.99 28.80 -28.85
CA PRO A 203 -35.60 29.24 -28.88
C PRO A 203 -34.82 28.63 -27.72
N TRP A 204 -33.86 27.77 -28.07
CA TRP A 204 -32.88 27.10 -27.20
C TRP A 204 -32.03 28.03 -26.30
N ALA A 205 -32.13 29.35 -26.49
CA ALA A 205 -31.36 30.35 -25.74
C ALA A 205 -31.70 30.39 -24.24
N LEU A 206 -32.95 30.15 -23.85
CA LEU A 206 -33.36 30.19 -22.43
C LEU A 206 -32.98 28.93 -21.65
N VAL A 207 -32.90 27.77 -22.34
CA VAL A 207 -32.44 26.51 -21.75
C VAL A 207 -30.92 26.53 -21.55
N ALA A 208 -30.17 27.10 -22.51
CA ALA A 208 -28.71 27.25 -22.41
C ALA A 208 -28.29 28.18 -21.26
N ALA A 209 -29.01 29.27 -21.02
CA ALA A 209 -28.71 30.20 -19.92
C ALA A 209 -28.96 29.57 -18.53
N GLY A 210 -30.02 28.76 -18.39
CA GLY A 210 -30.27 28.00 -17.16
C GLY A 210 -29.20 26.94 -16.89
N PHE A 211 -28.70 26.27 -17.93
CA PHE A 211 -27.62 25.28 -17.82
C PHE A 211 -26.28 25.92 -17.46
N LEU A 212 -25.96 27.10 -17.98
CA LEU A 212 -24.72 27.82 -17.64
C LEU A 212 -24.73 28.34 -16.20
N ALA A 213 -25.88 28.76 -15.67
CA ALA A 213 -26.02 29.15 -14.27
C ALA A 213 -25.88 27.95 -13.32
N LEU A 214 -26.49 26.80 -13.65
CA LEU A 214 -26.36 25.56 -12.89
C LEU A 214 -24.95 24.95 -12.99
N ALA A 215 -24.31 25.04 -14.16
CA ALA A 215 -22.92 24.64 -14.36
C ALA A 215 -21.96 25.56 -13.59
N GLY A 216 -22.24 26.86 -13.52
CA GLY A 216 -21.47 27.81 -12.71
C GLY A 216 -21.58 27.53 -11.21
N VAL A 217 -22.77 27.21 -10.70
CA VAL A 217 -22.98 26.79 -9.30
C VAL A 217 -22.35 25.43 -9.04
N GLY A 218 -22.45 24.49 -9.98
CA GLY A 218 -21.79 23.18 -9.90
C GLY A 218 -20.27 23.29 -9.92
N LEU A 219 -19.71 24.18 -10.74
CA LEU A 219 -18.28 24.46 -10.81
C LEU A 219 -17.79 25.18 -9.55
N TRP A 220 -18.59 26.09 -8.98
CA TRP A 220 -18.28 26.75 -7.72
C TRP A 220 -18.31 25.78 -6.53
N ILE A 221 -19.31 24.90 -6.46
CA ILE A 221 -19.37 23.80 -5.46
C ILE A 221 -18.23 22.81 -5.67
N TRP A 222 -17.84 22.51 -6.91
CA TRP A 222 -16.71 21.64 -7.24
C TRP A 222 -15.37 22.27 -6.82
N THR A 223 -15.17 23.57 -7.03
CA THR A 223 -13.96 24.26 -6.53
C THR A 223 -13.89 24.31 -5.00
N LEU A 224 -15.03 24.24 -4.32
CA LEU A 224 -15.09 24.17 -2.85
C LEU A 224 -14.99 22.73 -2.30
N ARG A 225 -15.18 21.69 -3.13
CA ARG A 225 -15.23 20.27 -2.73
C ARG A 225 -14.19 19.36 -3.39
N GLY A 226 -13.44 19.84 -4.38
CA GLY A 226 -12.67 19.01 -5.32
C GLY A 226 -11.19 19.39 -5.44
N GLY A 227 -10.52 19.69 -4.34
CA GLY A 227 -9.07 19.50 -4.28
C GLY A 227 -8.80 18.00 -4.21
N GLY A 228 -8.62 17.33 -5.35
CA GLY A 228 -8.11 15.97 -5.38
C GLY A 228 -6.79 15.95 -4.62
N ALA A 229 -6.79 15.40 -3.41
CA ALA A 229 -5.58 15.26 -2.62
C ALA A 229 -4.61 14.45 -3.46
N THR A 230 -3.52 15.09 -3.88
CA THR A 230 -2.33 14.40 -4.41
C THR A 230 -2.09 13.19 -3.50
N PRO A 231 -2.00 11.95 -4.00
CA PRO A 231 -1.74 10.81 -3.12
C PRO A 231 -0.50 11.15 -2.30
N PRO A 232 -0.57 11.09 -0.96
CA PRO A 232 0.49 11.60 -0.11
C PRO A 232 1.79 10.94 -0.53
N SER A 233 2.82 11.74 -0.77
CA SER A 233 4.15 11.22 -1.04
C SER A 233 4.55 10.35 0.16
N VAL A 234 4.70 9.04 -0.08
CA VAL A 234 5.13 8.09 0.96
C VAL A 234 6.54 8.51 1.40
N THR A 235 6.61 9.17 2.55
CA THR A 235 7.86 9.59 3.15
C THR A 235 8.33 8.47 4.07
N ARG A 236 9.47 7.86 3.75
CA ARG A 236 10.08 6.83 4.59
C ARG A 236 11.30 7.41 5.28
N THR A 237 11.22 7.52 6.60
CA THR A 237 12.31 8.01 7.46
C THR A 237 12.67 6.94 8.48
N THR A 238 13.95 6.85 8.83
CA THR A 238 14.43 5.94 9.88
C THR A 238 14.54 6.69 11.19
N VAL A 239 13.90 6.15 12.23
CA VAL A 239 14.01 6.65 13.61
C VAL A 239 15.15 5.91 14.30
N THR A 240 16.32 6.55 14.40
CA THR A 240 17.46 6.00 15.15
C THR A 240 17.25 6.25 16.64
N LEU A 241 17.39 5.19 17.46
CA LEU A 241 17.40 5.33 18.90
C LEU A 241 18.75 5.91 19.38
N PRO A 242 18.76 6.74 20.44
CA PRO A 242 19.99 7.16 21.10
C PRO A 242 20.91 5.98 21.42
N ALA A 243 22.23 6.17 21.32
CA ALA A 243 23.22 5.08 21.49
C ALA A 243 23.17 4.37 22.87
N ASN A 244 22.58 5.02 23.88
CA ASN A 244 22.38 4.45 25.22
C ASN A 244 21.01 3.78 25.42
N GLN A 245 20.24 3.61 24.34
CA GLN A 245 18.93 2.98 24.34
C GLN A 245 18.92 1.75 23.44
N ILE A 246 18.26 0.70 23.92
CA ILE A 246 18.00 -0.51 23.16
C ILE A 246 16.50 -0.75 23.20
N LEU A 247 15.86 -0.89 22.02
CA LEU A 247 14.44 -1.23 21.93
C LEU A 247 14.19 -2.55 22.66
N ASP A 248 13.11 -2.64 23.43
CA ASP A 248 12.77 -3.89 24.11
C ASP A 248 12.30 -4.94 23.09
N THR A 249 13.18 -5.88 22.73
CA THR A 249 12.90 -6.98 21.81
C THR A 249 12.89 -8.35 22.49
N GLN A 250 13.19 -8.41 23.79
CA GLN A 250 13.50 -9.66 24.49
C GLN A 250 12.30 -10.28 25.23
N GLU A 251 11.21 -9.54 25.39
CA GLU A 251 9.98 -10.04 26.02
C GLU A 251 8.85 -10.15 25.01
N GLN A 252 7.88 -11.06 25.24
CA GLN A 252 6.60 -11.10 24.54
C GLN A 252 5.85 -9.77 24.80
N ALA A 253 6.25 -8.70 24.12
CA ALA A 253 5.73 -7.36 24.32
C ALA A 253 5.73 -6.63 22.98
N MET A 254 4.64 -5.90 22.68
CA MET A 254 4.65 -4.86 21.66
C MET A 254 5.35 -3.64 22.27
N PRO A 255 6.51 -3.21 21.77
CA PRO A 255 7.27 -2.16 22.42
C PRO A 255 6.95 -0.78 21.85
N LEU A 256 5.94 -0.61 21.00
CA LEU A 256 5.70 0.66 20.30
C LEU A 256 4.22 0.97 20.12
N ALA A 257 3.91 2.26 20.12
CA ALA A 257 2.59 2.81 19.81
C ALA A 257 2.76 4.15 19.09
N LEU A 258 1.91 4.42 18.10
CA LEU A 258 1.85 5.70 17.40
C LEU A 258 0.59 6.45 17.82
N SER A 259 0.70 7.75 18.06
CA SER A 259 -0.46 8.57 18.42
C SER A 259 -1.49 8.61 17.29
N PRO A 260 -2.79 8.78 17.59
CA PRO A 260 -3.83 8.79 16.56
C PRO A 260 -3.61 9.84 15.47
N ASP A 261 -2.98 10.97 15.81
CA ASP A 261 -2.61 12.07 14.91
C ASP A 261 -1.31 11.83 14.11
N GLY A 262 -0.64 10.69 14.30
CA GLY A 262 0.59 10.33 13.60
C GLY A 262 1.83 11.10 14.08
N ARG A 263 1.73 12.00 15.06
CA ARG A 263 2.83 12.93 15.42
C ARG A 263 3.79 12.42 16.48
N ARG A 264 3.37 11.47 17.32
CA ARG A 264 4.11 11.05 18.52
C ARG A 264 4.30 9.54 18.53
N LEU A 265 5.56 9.12 18.54
CA LEU A 265 5.95 7.74 18.74
C LEU A 265 6.27 7.50 20.22
N VAL A 266 5.59 6.55 20.81
CA VAL A 266 5.95 5.98 22.11
C VAL A 266 6.60 4.63 21.89
N TYR A 267 7.69 4.37 22.61
CA TYR A 267 8.36 3.08 22.57
C TYR A 267 8.97 2.69 23.92
N VAL A 268 9.12 1.38 24.13
CA VAL A 268 9.76 0.79 25.31
C VAL A 268 11.24 0.58 24.99
N ALA A 269 12.12 1.19 25.78
CA ALA A 269 13.56 1.03 25.63
C ALA A 269 14.25 0.81 26.98
N HIS A 270 15.37 0.08 26.92
CA HIS A 270 16.31 -0.08 28.02
C HIS A 270 17.33 1.04 27.98
N ARG A 271 17.40 1.87 29.04
CA ARG A 271 18.43 2.88 29.24
C ARG A 271 19.19 2.56 30.52
N THR A 272 20.51 2.33 30.41
CA THR A 272 21.37 1.97 31.57
C THR A 272 20.80 0.82 32.42
N GLY A 273 20.24 -0.21 31.78
CA GLY A 273 19.64 -1.37 32.44
C GLY A 273 18.23 -1.17 33.01
N ARG A 274 17.61 0.01 32.84
CA ARG A 274 16.22 0.26 33.24
C ARG A 274 15.30 0.31 32.01
N LYS A 275 14.28 -0.54 32.01
CA LYS A 275 13.19 -0.56 31.01
C LYS A 275 12.13 0.47 31.34
N MET A 276 11.79 1.37 30.41
CA MET A 276 10.70 2.34 30.57
C MET A 276 10.19 2.86 29.22
N LEU A 277 9.04 3.55 29.25
CA LEU A 277 8.49 4.23 28.08
C LEU A 277 9.27 5.51 27.78
N HIS A 278 9.52 5.72 26.50
CA HIS A 278 10.05 6.94 25.93
C HIS A 278 9.06 7.47 24.90
N ILE A 279 8.97 8.79 24.81
CA ILE A 279 8.15 9.47 23.81
C ILE A 279 9.03 10.38 22.96
N ARG A 280 8.75 10.39 21.66
CA ARG A 280 9.42 11.22 20.67
C ARG A 280 8.38 11.80 19.72
N ASP A 281 8.38 13.11 19.56
CA ASP A 281 7.68 13.76 18.46
C ASP A 281 8.39 13.44 17.13
N LEU A 282 7.65 13.13 16.08
CA LEU A 282 8.22 12.73 14.78
C LEU A 282 8.91 13.89 14.06
N ASP A 283 8.61 15.14 14.43
CA ASP A 283 9.30 16.35 13.99
C ASP A 283 10.54 16.69 14.86
N SER A 284 10.83 15.88 15.89
CA SER A 284 11.98 16.03 16.78
C SER A 284 12.97 14.87 16.68
N PHE A 285 14.24 15.16 16.94
CA PHE A 285 15.30 14.14 17.08
C PHE A 285 15.44 13.63 18.51
N GLU A 286 14.87 14.33 19.50
CA GLU A 286 15.00 13.99 20.91
C GLU A 286 13.86 13.11 21.39
N ALA A 287 14.20 12.10 22.18
CA ALA A 287 13.24 11.28 22.90
C ALA A 287 13.38 11.52 24.39
N ARG A 288 12.25 11.72 25.07
CA ARG A 288 12.20 11.95 26.52
C ARG A 288 11.60 10.72 27.23
N PRO A 289 12.14 10.33 28.40
CA PRO A 289 11.53 9.28 29.21
C PRO A 289 10.19 9.75 29.80
N ILE A 290 9.26 8.82 29.98
CA ILE A 290 8.03 9.05 30.73
C ILE A 290 8.25 8.50 32.15
N ALA A 291 8.39 9.39 33.13
CA ALA A 291 8.66 9.00 34.51
C ALA A 291 7.55 8.10 35.11
N GLY A 292 7.91 7.16 35.99
CA GLY A 292 6.95 6.25 36.64
C GLY A 292 6.49 5.07 35.77
N THR A 293 7.06 4.90 34.58
CA THR A 293 6.73 3.83 33.63
C THR A 293 7.75 2.69 33.64
N GLU A 294 8.49 2.53 34.73
CA GLU A 294 9.46 1.44 34.87
C GLU A 294 8.77 0.08 34.70
N GLY A 295 9.36 -0.77 33.85
CA GLY A 295 8.83 -2.10 33.54
C GLY A 295 7.58 -2.09 32.63
N ALA A 296 7.20 -0.95 32.07
CA ALA A 296 6.04 -0.82 31.20
C ALA A 296 6.12 -1.71 29.96
N ARG A 297 4.96 -2.21 29.54
CA ARG A 297 4.73 -3.03 28.34
C ARG A 297 3.41 -2.68 27.68
N TYR A 298 3.29 -3.00 26.39
CA TYR A 298 2.08 -2.83 25.58
C TYR A 298 1.43 -1.44 25.72
N PRO A 299 2.15 -0.36 25.36
CA PRO A 299 1.56 0.96 25.36
C PRO A 299 0.46 1.10 24.31
N PHE A 300 -0.61 1.84 24.61
CA PHE A 300 -1.63 2.24 23.64
C PHE A 300 -2.22 3.61 24.00
N PHE A 301 -2.54 4.41 22.99
CA PHE A 301 -3.04 5.77 23.17
C PHE A 301 -4.55 5.81 23.41
N SER A 302 -5.01 6.83 24.14
CA SER A 302 -6.41 7.26 24.11
C SER A 302 -6.78 7.80 22.71
N PRO A 303 -8.07 7.77 22.33
CA PRO A 303 -8.53 8.26 21.03
C PRO A 303 -8.19 9.73 20.71
N ASP A 304 -8.03 10.57 21.74
CA ASP A 304 -7.66 11.97 21.66
C ASP A 304 -6.13 12.23 21.69
N GLY A 305 -5.32 11.17 21.87
CA GLY A 305 -3.87 11.25 21.95
C GLY A 305 -3.32 12.00 23.16
N GLN A 306 -4.13 12.27 24.19
CA GLN A 306 -3.70 12.98 25.40
C GLN A 306 -3.22 12.05 26.52
N TRP A 307 -3.63 10.78 26.49
CA TRP A 307 -3.29 9.78 27.47
C TRP A 307 -2.64 8.56 26.83
N LEU A 308 -1.82 7.88 27.63
CA LEU A 308 -1.22 6.61 27.30
C LEU A 308 -1.57 5.59 28.37
N ALA A 309 -2.17 4.47 27.98
CA ALA A 309 -2.34 3.31 28.83
C ALA A 309 -1.21 2.30 28.59
N PHE A 310 -0.84 1.56 29.62
CA PHE A 310 0.25 0.57 29.59
C PHE A 310 0.14 -0.39 30.78
N PHE A 311 0.86 -1.52 30.70
CA PHE A 311 0.92 -2.50 31.77
C PHE A 311 2.25 -2.44 32.50
N ALA A 312 2.22 -2.34 33.83
CA ALA A 312 3.42 -2.36 34.67
C ALA A 312 3.10 -2.83 36.09
N GLY A 313 3.96 -3.70 36.65
CA GLY A 313 3.84 -4.16 38.04
C GLY A 313 2.52 -4.87 38.34
N GLY A 314 2.02 -5.69 37.40
CA GLY A 314 0.77 -6.43 37.55
C GLY A 314 -0.49 -5.56 37.52
N LYS A 315 -0.42 -4.38 36.91
CA LYS A 315 -1.51 -3.40 36.84
C LYS A 315 -1.63 -2.81 35.45
N LEU A 316 -2.86 -2.51 35.05
CA LEU A 316 -3.14 -1.60 33.95
C LEU A 316 -3.09 -0.17 34.51
N LYS A 317 -2.30 0.69 33.88
CA LYS A 317 -2.10 2.08 34.29
C LYS A 317 -2.31 3.01 33.11
N ARG A 318 -2.58 4.28 33.40
CA ARG A 318 -2.57 5.37 32.42
C ARG A 318 -1.76 6.56 32.90
N VAL A 319 -1.19 7.31 31.97
CA VAL A 319 -0.43 8.54 32.25
C VAL A 319 -0.73 9.59 31.18
N ALA A 320 -0.78 10.86 31.57
CA ALA A 320 -0.93 11.94 30.61
C ALA A 320 0.35 12.10 29.79
N ILE A 321 0.23 12.35 28.49
CA ILE A 321 1.40 12.48 27.59
C ILE A 321 2.27 13.68 27.97
N GLN A 322 1.67 14.73 28.53
CA GLN A 322 2.39 15.90 29.04
C GLN A 322 3.24 15.58 30.29
N GLY A 323 3.08 14.38 30.87
CA GLY A 323 3.78 13.95 32.06
C GLY A 323 2.88 13.89 33.29
N GLY A 324 3.49 13.66 34.45
CA GLY A 324 2.80 13.41 35.72
C GLY A 324 2.95 11.97 36.19
N SER A 325 2.34 11.65 37.33
CA SER A 325 2.38 10.31 37.92
C SER A 325 1.37 9.38 37.25
N PRO A 326 1.76 8.15 36.87
CA PRO A 326 0.80 7.18 36.35
C PRO A 326 -0.29 6.83 37.36
N ILE A 327 -1.52 6.73 36.87
CA ILE A 327 -2.73 6.38 37.61
C ILE A 327 -3.02 4.91 37.36
N THR A 328 -3.29 4.15 38.43
CA THR A 328 -3.74 2.76 38.30
C THR A 328 -5.21 2.73 37.86
N VAL A 329 -5.50 1.98 36.80
CA VAL A 329 -6.87 1.72 36.33
C VAL A 329 -7.43 0.49 37.04
N CYS A 330 -6.72 -0.64 36.96
CA CYS A 330 -7.12 -1.88 37.60
C CYS A 330 -5.94 -2.83 37.83
N ASP A 331 -6.18 -3.91 38.56
CA ASP A 331 -5.25 -5.03 38.64
C ASP A 331 -5.25 -5.84 37.33
N ALA A 332 -4.05 -6.24 36.91
CA ALA A 332 -3.78 -7.06 35.73
C ALA A 332 -2.55 -7.95 36.03
N PRO A 333 -2.69 -8.93 36.94
CA PRO A 333 -1.57 -9.68 37.50
C PRO A 333 -0.87 -10.56 36.46
N VAL A 334 -1.61 -11.05 35.48
CA VAL A 334 -1.10 -11.71 34.28
C VAL A 334 -1.13 -10.71 33.13
N ILE A 335 -0.05 -10.66 32.37
CA ILE A 335 0.12 -9.69 31.29
C ILE A 335 -0.30 -10.37 30.00
N GLY A 336 -1.43 -9.94 29.44
CA GLY A 336 -1.84 -10.33 28.10
C GLY A 336 -1.19 -9.48 27.01
N ARG A 337 -1.64 -9.70 25.77
CA ARG A 337 -1.14 -9.09 24.54
C ARG A 337 -1.95 -7.85 24.17
N GLY A 338 -1.81 -6.81 24.99
CA GLY A 338 -2.27 -5.46 24.66
C GLY A 338 -3.67 -5.08 25.15
N GLY A 339 -4.07 -3.86 24.79
CA GLY A 339 -5.34 -3.26 25.12
C GLY A 339 -5.73 -2.17 24.13
N ALA A 340 -7.00 -1.79 24.14
CA ALA A 340 -7.60 -0.79 23.28
C ALA A 340 -8.40 0.19 24.12
N TRP A 341 -8.30 1.48 23.79
CA TRP A 341 -9.04 2.55 24.44
C TRP A 341 -10.18 3.00 23.52
N GLY A 342 -11.43 2.80 23.97
CA GLY A 342 -12.65 3.14 23.26
C GLY A 342 -13.02 4.62 23.35
N PRO A 343 -13.81 5.14 22.39
CA PRO A 343 -14.21 6.55 22.37
C PRO A 343 -15.08 6.98 23.55
N ASP A 344 -15.72 6.03 24.24
CA ASP A 344 -16.57 6.20 25.41
C ASP A 344 -15.80 6.18 26.75
N GLY A 345 -14.48 5.99 26.71
CA GLY A 345 -13.67 5.80 27.92
C GLY A 345 -13.69 4.37 28.48
N THR A 346 -14.13 3.39 27.69
CA THR A 346 -13.94 1.97 28.01
C THR A 346 -12.56 1.51 27.55
N ILE A 347 -11.83 0.77 28.39
CA ILE A 347 -10.62 0.04 28.00
C ILE A 347 -10.96 -1.44 27.88
N VAL A 348 -10.68 -2.04 26.73
CA VAL A 348 -10.73 -3.50 26.53
C VAL A 348 -9.31 -4.03 26.47
N PHE A 349 -9.01 -5.11 27.19
CA PHE A 349 -7.66 -5.66 27.24
C PHE A 349 -7.63 -7.19 27.35
N ASP A 350 -6.51 -7.76 26.92
CA ASP A 350 -6.20 -9.18 27.12
C ASP A 350 -5.66 -9.38 28.56
N PRO A 351 -6.33 -10.18 29.41
CA PRO A 351 -5.89 -10.47 30.77
C PRO A 351 -4.75 -11.50 30.84
N GLY A 352 -4.24 -12.00 29.71
CA GLY A 352 -3.25 -13.07 29.60
C GLY A 352 -3.82 -14.46 29.88
N MET A 353 -5.16 -14.57 29.86
CA MET A 353 -5.94 -15.79 30.08
C MET A 353 -6.98 -15.93 28.95
N SER A 354 -8.11 -16.61 29.20
CA SER A 354 -9.21 -16.66 28.24
C SER A 354 -10.04 -15.38 28.24
N GLY A 355 -10.54 -15.02 27.06
CA GLY A 355 -11.42 -13.89 26.83
C GLY A 355 -10.75 -12.52 26.93
N LEU A 356 -11.54 -11.49 26.62
CA LEU A 356 -11.16 -10.10 26.83
C LEU A 356 -11.85 -9.56 28.08
N MET A 357 -11.18 -8.63 28.75
CA MET A 357 -11.74 -7.89 29.89
C MET A 357 -12.02 -6.45 29.47
N ARG A 358 -13.01 -5.82 30.11
CA ARG A 358 -13.31 -4.40 29.96
C ARG A 358 -13.36 -3.69 31.30
N VAL A 359 -12.92 -2.43 31.33
CA VAL A 359 -12.96 -1.57 32.52
C VAL A 359 -13.06 -0.10 32.10
N GLY A 360 -13.66 0.76 32.91
CA GLY A 360 -13.65 2.21 32.66
C GLY A 360 -12.26 2.82 32.88
N VAL A 361 -11.95 3.92 32.21
CA VAL A 361 -10.65 4.62 32.32
C VAL A 361 -10.36 5.21 33.69
N ASP A 362 -11.40 5.49 34.46
CA ASP A 362 -11.29 5.95 35.86
C ASP A 362 -11.06 4.78 36.83
N GLY A 363 -11.00 3.56 36.30
CA GLY A 363 -10.76 2.33 37.03
C GLY A 363 -12.03 1.62 37.48
N GLY A 364 -11.83 0.60 38.30
CA GLY A 364 -12.89 -0.27 38.79
C GLY A 364 -12.51 -1.74 38.68
N THR A 365 -13.46 -2.61 39.01
CA THR A 365 -13.30 -4.06 38.83
C THR A 365 -13.47 -4.39 37.35
N PRO A 366 -12.47 -4.99 36.69
CA PRO A 366 -12.61 -5.41 35.31
C PRO A 366 -13.69 -6.48 35.17
N GLU A 367 -14.53 -6.34 34.15
CA GLU A 367 -15.56 -7.30 33.80
C GLU A 367 -15.17 -8.07 32.55
N ARG A 368 -15.64 -9.31 32.43
CA ARG A 368 -15.47 -10.07 31.20
C ARG A 368 -16.29 -9.45 30.08
N LEU A 369 -15.69 -9.31 28.89
CA LEU A 369 -16.42 -9.00 27.68
C LEU A 369 -17.13 -10.27 27.20
N VAL A 370 -18.46 -10.28 27.32
CA VAL A 370 -19.31 -11.43 26.95
C VAL A 370 -20.06 -11.14 25.65
N SER A 371 -20.18 -12.17 24.82
CA SER A 371 -20.82 -12.16 23.51
C SER A 371 -21.89 -13.27 23.43
N GLN A 372 -22.52 -13.45 22.26
CA GLN A 372 -23.45 -14.55 21.99
C GLN A 372 -22.72 -15.88 21.73
N ASP A 373 -21.41 -15.85 21.48
CA ASP A 373 -20.57 -17.01 21.24
C ASP A 373 -19.66 -17.24 22.45
N ALA A 374 -20.19 -17.93 23.45
CA ALA A 374 -19.48 -18.22 24.69
C ALA A 374 -18.20 -19.04 24.45
N GLU A 375 -18.17 -19.89 23.41
CA GLU A 375 -16.97 -20.63 23.05
C GLU A 375 -15.88 -19.68 22.58
N MET A 376 -16.22 -18.70 21.73
CA MET A 376 -15.26 -17.66 21.30
C MET A 376 -14.77 -16.83 22.48
N ASP A 377 -15.64 -16.47 23.42
CA ASP A 377 -15.25 -15.71 24.60
C ASP A 377 -14.27 -16.49 25.49
N ASP A 378 -14.36 -17.82 25.54
CA ASP A 378 -13.44 -18.71 26.26
C ASP A 378 -12.10 -18.92 25.54
N ARG A 379 -11.93 -18.41 24.31
CA ARG A 379 -10.64 -18.48 23.59
C ARG A 379 -9.65 -17.43 24.08
N ASN A 380 -8.36 -17.68 23.80
CA ASN A 380 -7.32 -16.69 24.01
C ASN A 380 -7.38 -15.63 22.90
N LEU A 381 -7.94 -14.47 23.25
CA LEU A 381 -8.13 -13.31 22.40
C LEU A 381 -7.11 -12.23 22.74
N SER A 382 -6.46 -11.68 21.72
CA SER A 382 -5.33 -10.75 21.88
C SER A 382 -5.38 -9.60 20.88
N TRP A 383 -4.60 -8.55 21.14
CA TRP A 383 -4.50 -7.33 20.32
C TRP A 383 -5.86 -6.72 19.95
N PRO A 384 -6.68 -6.35 20.94
CA PRO A 384 -7.95 -5.69 20.66
C PRO A 384 -7.70 -4.33 19.98
N GLN A 385 -8.62 -3.93 19.09
CA GLN A 385 -8.68 -2.57 18.53
C GLN A 385 -10.15 -2.19 18.27
N PHE A 386 -10.58 -1.05 18.80
CA PHE A 386 -11.89 -0.50 18.43
C PHE A 386 -11.89 0.01 16.99
N LEU A 387 -12.96 -0.30 16.25
CA LEU A 387 -13.24 0.35 14.97
C LEU A 387 -13.65 1.82 15.17
N PRO A 388 -13.58 2.68 14.13
CA PRO A 388 -13.74 4.13 14.28
C PRO A 388 -15.07 4.59 14.91
N ASP A 389 -16.14 3.82 14.72
CA ASP A 389 -17.46 4.11 15.27
C ASP A 389 -17.61 3.69 16.75
N GLY A 390 -16.65 2.95 17.30
CA GLY A 390 -16.70 2.40 18.65
C GLY A 390 -17.72 1.27 18.84
N ARG A 391 -18.36 0.80 17.77
CA ARG A 391 -19.44 -0.22 17.82
C ARG A 391 -18.96 -1.63 17.54
N ALA A 392 -17.70 -1.77 17.16
CA ALA A 392 -17.10 -3.07 16.89
C ALA A 392 -15.63 -3.11 17.32
N LEU A 393 -15.16 -4.32 17.59
CA LEU A 393 -13.84 -4.61 18.13
C LEU A 393 -13.14 -5.67 17.26
N LEU A 394 -11.99 -5.33 16.69
CA LEU A 394 -11.07 -6.30 16.09
C LEU A 394 -10.28 -6.98 17.19
N ALA A 395 -9.98 -8.27 17.01
CA ALA A 395 -9.04 -9.01 17.86
C ALA A 395 -8.39 -10.14 17.05
N THR A 396 -7.40 -10.79 17.67
CA THR A 396 -6.81 -12.03 17.18
C THR A 396 -7.23 -13.18 18.06
N ALA A 397 -7.82 -14.20 17.46
CA ALA A 397 -8.10 -15.47 18.12
C ALA A 397 -6.90 -16.41 17.93
N THR A 398 -6.29 -16.84 19.04
CA THR A 398 -5.28 -17.89 19.01
C THR A 398 -5.96 -19.24 18.78
N MET A 399 -5.47 -20.00 17.80
CA MET A 399 -5.94 -21.35 17.47
C MET A 399 -4.80 -22.36 17.69
N GLU A 400 -5.11 -23.66 17.72
CA GLU A 400 -4.12 -24.72 18.05
C GLU A 400 -2.84 -24.65 17.21
N ARG A 401 -2.95 -24.29 15.92
CA ARG A 401 -1.83 -24.26 14.96
C ARG A 401 -1.75 -22.97 14.15
N SER A 402 -2.57 -21.97 14.46
CA SER A 402 -2.69 -20.75 13.67
C SER A 402 -3.28 -19.61 14.50
N SER A 403 -3.52 -18.48 13.84
CA SER A 403 -4.27 -17.37 14.41
C SER A 403 -5.24 -16.85 13.36
N ALA A 404 -6.38 -16.34 13.82
CA ALA A 404 -7.36 -15.74 12.96
C ALA A 404 -7.69 -14.33 13.39
N LEU A 405 -7.97 -13.50 12.40
CA LEU A 405 -8.57 -12.19 12.58
C LEU A 405 -10.06 -12.40 12.87
N VAL A 406 -10.53 -11.81 13.95
CA VAL A 406 -11.94 -11.84 14.36
C VAL A 406 -12.43 -10.43 14.62
N VAL A 407 -13.71 -10.20 14.38
CA VAL A 407 -14.40 -8.94 14.70
C VAL A 407 -15.65 -9.24 15.52
N LEU A 408 -15.82 -8.52 16.62
CA LEU A 408 -17.01 -8.53 17.46
C LEU A 408 -17.83 -7.29 17.16
N SER A 409 -19.10 -7.46 16.81
CA SER A 409 -20.09 -6.38 16.91
C SER A 409 -20.48 -6.20 18.38
N LEU A 410 -20.27 -5.01 18.93
CA LEU A 410 -20.64 -4.71 20.32
C LEU A 410 -22.14 -4.45 20.47
N ASP A 411 -22.84 -4.12 19.39
CA ASP A 411 -24.30 -3.95 19.43
C ASP A 411 -25.04 -5.28 19.48
N THR A 412 -24.57 -6.26 18.69
CA THR A 412 -25.23 -7.57 18.58
C THR A 412 -24.57 -8.63 19.44
N GLY A 413 -23.32 -8.44 19.85
CA GLY A 413 -22.53 -9.46 20.54
C GLY A 413 -22.14 -10.64 19.63
N ILE A 414 -22.09 -10.44 18.32
CA ILE A 414 -21.76 -11.52 17.37
C ILE A 414 -20.29 -11.40 16.94
N TRP A 415 -19.55 -12.50 17.09
CA TRP A 415 -18.22 -12.66 16.52
C TRP A 415 -18.29 -13.13 15.07
N ARG A 416 -17.38 -12.61 14.25
CA ARG A 416 -17.15 -13.08 12.88
C ARG A 416 -15.66 -13.28 12.65
N GLN A 417 -15.30 -14.42 12.09
CA GLN A 417 -13.94 -14.67 11.59
C GLN A 417 -13.77 -14.02 10.22
N LEU A 418 -12.69 -13.26 10.06
CA LEU A 418 -12.37 -12.53 8.83
C LEU A 418 -11.38 -13.29 7.94
N GLY A 419 -10.44 -14.02 8.55
CA GLY A 419 -9.40 -14.73 7.82
C GLY A 419 -8.24 -15.13 8.72
N GLN A 420 -7.20 -15.72 8.14
CA GLN A 420 -5.97 -16.03 8.87
C GLN A 420 -5.11 -14.77 9.03
N GLY A 421 -4.47 -14.62 10.19
CA GLY A 421 -3.69 -13.43 10.51
C GLY A 421 -3.61 -13.18 12.00
N SER A 422 -2.78 -12.21 12.37
CA SER A 422 -2.74 -11.66 13.71
C SER A 422 -2.58 -10.14 13.68
N GLN A 423 -2.94 -9.50 14.79
CA GLN A 423 -2.69 -8.08 15.06
C GLN A 423 -3.21 -7.15 13.95
N ALA A 424 -4.45 -7.34 13.51
CA ALA A 424 -5.06 -6.43 12.55
C ALA A 424 -5.26 -5.03 13.14
N GLN A 425 -4.93 -4.01 12.35
CA GLN A 425 -5.23 -2.61 12.62
C GLN A 425 -6.01 -2.04 11.45
N TYR A 426 -7.19 -1.49 11.72
CA TYR A 426 -7.96 -0.71 10.77
C TYR A 426 -7.28 0.63 10.50
N VAL A 427 -7.21 0.98 9.22
CA VAL A 427 -6.66 2.24 8.72
C VAL A 427 -7.80 3.02 8.05
N PRO A 428 -7.96 4.35 8.31
CA PRO A 428 -9.05 5.16 7.76
C PRO A 428 -9.15 5.23 6.22
N SER A 429 -8.16 4.70 5.49
CA SER A 429 -8.27 4.42 4.06
C SER A 429 -9.27 3.29 3.74
N GLY A 430 -9.91 2.66 4.73
CA GLY A 430 -10.85 1.56 4.53
C GLY A 430 -10.20 0.19 4.46
N HIS A 431 -9.03 0.00 5.06
CA HIS A 431 -8.26 -1.25 4.97
C HIS A 431 -7.92 -1.80 6.36
N LEU A 432 -7.80 -3.12 6.49
CA LEU A 432 -7.07 -3.74 7.59
C LEU A 432 -5.63 -3.97 7.17
N VAL A 433 -4.67 -3.54 8.00
CA VAL A 433 -3.26 -3.95 7.92
C VAL A 433 -3.01 -4.95 9.03
N PHE A 434 -2.48 -6.13 8.70
CA PHE A 434 -2.31 -7.22 9.65
C PHE A 434 -1.07 -8.05 9.36
N HIS A 435 -0.60 -8.77 10.36
CA HIS A 435 0.51 -9.70 10.19
C HIS A 435 0.00 -11.05 9.67
N ALA A 436 0.60 -11.53 8.58
CA ALA A 436 0.19 -12.77 7.91
C ALA A 436 1.04 -13.98 8.35
N PRO A 437 0.45 -15.17 8.54
CA PRO A 437 1.19 -16.37 8.88
C PRO A 437 2.03 -16.88 7.68
N ALA A 438 3.33 -16.57 7.74
CA ALA A 438 4.48 -17.28 7.16
C ALA A 438 4.41 -17.70 5.66
N VAL A 439 4.65 -16.73 4.77
CA VAL A 439 5.38 -16.95 3.50
C VAL A 439 6.71 -16.19 3.53
N LYS A 440 6.71 -14.96 4.05
CA LYS A 440 7.92 -14.14 4.29
C LYS A 440 8.07 -13.81 5.78
N GLU A 441 9.31 -13.58 6.21
CA GLU A 441 9.62 -13.23 7.60
C GLU A 441 9.00 -11.86 7.95
N GLY A 442 8.10 -11.82 8.94
CA GLY A 442 7.50 -10.57 9.42
C GLY A 442 6.66 -9.83 8.38
N GLU A 443 5.91 -10.57 7.57
CA GLU A 443 5.07 -10.00 6.51
C GLU A 443 3.82 -9.30 7.06
N LEU A 444 3.59 -8.08 6.58
CA LEU A 444 2.34 -7.36 6.73
C LEU A 444 1.57 -7.39 5.41
N GLN A 445 0.30 -7.73 5.51
CA GLN A 445 -0.66 -7.66 4.41
C GLN A 445 -1.72 -6.60 4.69
N ALA A 446 -2.34 -6.11 3.62
CA ALA A 446 -3.52 -5.26 3.72
C ALA A 446 -4.67 -5.82 2.88
N VAL A 447 -5.89 -5.61 3.35
CA VAL A 447 -7.12 -5.98 2.63
C VAL A 447 -8.18 -4.92 2.86
N GLU A 448 -9.03 -4.65 1.86
CA GLU A 448 -10.16 -3.73 2.01
C GLU A 448 -11.13 -4.27 3.08
N PHE A 449 -11.69 -3.37 3.88
CA PHE A 449 -12.61 -3.70 4.96
C PHE A 449 -13.85 -2.85 4.93
N ASP A 450 -14.99 -3.53 4.81
CA ASP A 450 -16.31 -2.94 4.86
C ASP A 450 -16.75 -2.76 6.31
N LEU A 451 -16.76 -1.52 6.79
CA LEU A 451 -17.18 -1.15 8.14
C LEU A 451 -18.66 -1.48 8.39
N GLU A 452 -19.52 -1.39 7.38
CA GLU A 452 -20.97 -1.65 7.56
C GLU A 452 -21.24 -3.15 7.68
N ARG A 453 -20.55 -3.95 6.86
CA ARG A 453 -20.75 -5.41 6.83
C ARG A 453 -19.84 -6.17 7.80
N LEU A 454 -18.88 -5.49 8.42
CA LEU A 454 -17.80 -6.08 9.22
C LEU A 454 -17.16 -7.26 8.48
N ALA A 455 -16.70 -7.01 7.26
CA ALA A 455 -16.18 -8.04 6.36
C ALA A 455 -15.01 -7.52 5.52
N ILE A 456 -14.06 -8.41 5.24
CA ILE A 456 -13.00 -8.13 4.27
C ILE A 456 -13.54 -8.24 2.83
N ARG A 457 -12.95 -7.47 1.91
CA ARG A 457 -13.26 -7.50 0.48
C ARG A 457 -11.99 -7.74 -0.33
N GLY A 458 -12.06 -8.72 -1.24
CA GLY A 458 -10.92 -9.11 -2.07
C GLY A 458 -9.88 -9.95 -1.33
N GLU A 459 -8.75 -10.16 -1.99
CA GLU A 459 -7.63 -10.93 -1.46
C GLU A 459 -6.62 -10.00 -0.75
N PRO A 460 -6.05 -10.42 0.39
CA PRO A 460 -4.98 -9.66 1.03
C PRO A 460 -3.75 -9.49 0.14
N VAL A 461 -3.22 -8.27 0.10
CA VAL A 461 -2.00 -7.92 -0.65
C VAL A 461 -0.84 -7.66 0.28
N SER A 462 0.36 -8.09 -0.10
CA SER A 462 1.59 -7.84 0.66
C SER A 462 1.94 -6.35 0.64
N VAL A 463 2.16 -5.74 1.81
CA VAL A 463 2.48 -4.31 1.96
C VAL A 463 3.93 -4.11 2.39
N LEU A 464 4.40 -4.96 3.32
CA LEU A 464 5.73 -4.84 3.88
C LEU A 464 6.22 -6.22 4.30
N ASP A 465 7.51 -6.48 4.09
CA ASP A 465 8.18 -7.65 4.65
C ASP A 465 9.25 -7.23 5.66
N ARG A 466 9.79 -8.22 6.37
CA ARG A 466 10.88 -8.04 7.32
C ARG A 466 10.53 -7.02 8.40
N VAL A 467 9.32 -7.08 8.92
CA VAL A 467 9.00 -6.45 10.20
C VAL A 467 9.53 -7.35 11.32
N PHE A 468 10.11 -6.75 12.35
CA PHE A 468 10.63 -7.51 13.49
C PHE A 468 9.49 -8.28 14.14
N ARG A 469 9.73 -9.55 14.43
CA ARG A 469 8.78 -10.44 15.08
C ARG A 469 9.44 -11.04 16.30
N SER A 470 8.75 -11.00 17.44
CA SER A 470 9.22 -11.67 18.65
C SER A 470 9.26 -13.19 18.45
N GLU A 471 10.37 -13.83 18.86
CA GLU A 471 10.59 -15.28 18.72
C GLU A 471 9.55 -16.12 19.48
N ASN A 472 8.92 -15.58 20.53
CA ASN A 472 8.12 -16.33 21.49
C ASN A 472 6.62 -15.97 21.53
N GLY A 473 6.07 -15.17 20.60
CA GLY A 473 4.71 -14.64 20.83
C GLY A 473 3.95 -13.88 19.73
N GLY A 474 4.27 -14.05 18.44
CA GLY A 474 3.30 -13.92 17.35
C GLY A 474 2.91 -12.52 16.81
N GLY A 475 3.38 -11.43 17.42
CA GLY A 475 3.13 -10.06 16.95
C GLY A 475 4.29 -9.47 16.13
N ALA A 476 3.97 -8.76 15.06
CA ALA A 476 4.93 -7.96 14.29
C ALA A 476 5.01 -6.55 14.87
N TYR A 477 6.21 -6.01 15.05
CA TYR A 477 6.41 -4.71 15.69
C TYR A 477 6.06 -3.58 14.74
N PHE A 478 4.78 -3.23 14.67
CA PHE A 478 4.26 -2.12 13.89
C PHE A 478 3.06 -1.44 14.58
N ALA A 479 2.84 -0.17 14.24
CA ALA A 479 1.66 0.59 14.61
C ALA A 479 1.26 1.52 13.47
N VAL A 480 -0.04 1.77 13.34
CA VAL A 480 -0.62 2.65 12.32
C VAL A 480 -1.38 3.79 13.00
N ALA A 481 -1.20 5.01 12.49
CA ALA A 481 -1.99 6.17 12.89
C ALA A 481 -3.22 6.36 11.99
N ARG A 482 -4.15 7.23 12.40
CA ARG A 482 -5.39 7.48 11.64
C ARG A 482 -5.14 8.18 10.29
N ASP A 483 -4.02 8.88 10.16
CA ASP A 483 -3.59 9.48 8.89
C ASP A 483 -2.95 8.47 7.93
N GLY A 484 -2.82 7.20 8.34
CA GLY A 484 -2.19 6.14 7.56
C GLY A 484 -0.66 6.05 7.74
N ALA A 485 -0.06 6.84 8.63
CA ALA A 485 1.36 6.70 8.95
C ALA A 485 1.62 5.32 9.60
N LEU A 486 2.57 4.58 9.05
CA LEU A 486 3.00 3.27 9.53
C LEU A 486 4.40 3.40 10.14
N VAL A 487 4.53 3.06 11.42
CA VAL A 487 5.84 2.85 12.07
C VAL A 487 6.05 1.36 12.29
N PHE A 488 7.26 0.88 12.04
CA PHE A 488 7.62 -0.52 12.27
C PHE A 488 9.08 -0.65 12.69
N ALA A 489 9.38 -1.65 13.52
CA ALA A 489 10.75 -2.07 13.76
C ALA A 489 11.18 -3.02 12.64
N ARG A 490 12.31 -2.75 12.01
CA ARG A 490 12.82 -3.60 10.93
C ARG A 490 13.38 -4.90 11.50
N GLY A 491 12.91 -6.01 10.95
CA GLY A 491 13.36 -7.36 11.21
C GLY A 491 14.57 -7.76 10.35
N GLY A 492 15.30 -8.74 10.87
CA GLY A 492 16.51 -9.28 10.28
C GLY A 492 17.38 -9.82 11.39
N HIS A 493 17.40 -11.14 11.55
CA HIS A 493 18.35 -11.78 12.43
C HIS A 493 19.76 -11.46 11.92
N ALA A 494 20.58 -10.79 12.75
CA ALA A 494 22.03 -10.82 12.58
C ALA A 494 22.46 -12.28 12.84
N ARG A 495 22.41 -13.11 11.80
CA ARG A 495 22.94 -14.47 11.86
C ARG A 495 24.45 -14.37 11.82
N THR A 496 25.09 -14.40 12.98
CA THR A 496 26.53 -14.61 13.07
C THR A 496 26.81 -16.07 12.77
N LEU A 497 27.58 -16.33 11.70
CA LEU A 497 28.14 -17.65 11.47
C LEU A 497 29.06 -17.98 12.65
N VAL A 498 28.74 -19.04 13.38
CA VAL A 498 29.59 -19.57 14.44
C VAL A 498 30.07 -20.95 14.03
N GLY A 499 31.37 -21.19 14.14
CA GLY A 499 31.95 -22.52 14.11
C GLY A 499 31.65 -23.20 15.44
N VAL A 500 31.13 -24.42 15.39
CA VAL A 500 30.88 -25.24 16.57
C VAL A 500 31.84 -26.43 16.51
N ASP A 501 32.67 -26.59 17.54
CA ASP A 501 33.56 -27.76 17.62
C ASP A 501 32.82 -29.02 18.09
N ARG A 502 33.50 -30.18 18.05
CA ARG A 502 32.92 -31.48 18.46
C ARG A 502 32.57 -31.55 19.95
N ASN A 503 32.98 -30.55 20.75
CA ASN A 503 32.68 -30.43 22.17
C ASN A 503 31.57 -29.39 22.43
N GLY A 504 30.95 -28.85 21.37
CA GLY A 504 29.85 -27.88 21.46
C GLY A 504 30.29 -26.43 21.69
N ARG A 505 31.60 -26.12 21.63
CA ARG A 505 32.10 -24.76 21.83
C ARG A 505 31.85 -23.92 20.58
N ARG A 506 31.15 -22.79 20.75
CA ARG A 506 30.78 -21.87 19.66
C ARG A 506 31.83 -20.77 19.51
N THR A 507 32.28 -20.51 18.29
CA THR A 507 33.28 -19.47 17.96
C THR A 507 32.80 -18.66 16.76
N PRO A 508 32.69 -17.31 16.82
CA PRO A 508 32.31 -16.50 15.66
C PRO A 508 33.30 -16.67 14.50
N LEU A 509 32.80 -16.84 13.27
CA LEU A 509 33.61 -17.05 12.07
C LEU A 509 33.92 -15.76 11.31
N LEU A 510 33.27 -14.64 11.67
CA LEU A 510 33.52 -13.32 11.10
C LEU A 510 33.67 -12.31 12.24
N ASP A 511 34.84 -11.68 12.32
CA ASP A 511 35.15 -10.62 13.27
C ASP A 511 34.63 -9.28 12.71
N GLU A 512 33.93 -8.47 13.51
CA GLU A 512 33.36 -7.16 13.12
C GLU A 512 34.43 -6.07 12.90
N ARG A 513 35.66 -6.44 12.56
CA ARG A 513 36.75 -5.51 12.22
C ARG A 513 37.00 -5.49 10.72
N SER A 514 36.07 -4.93 9.94
CA SER A 514 36.38 -4.35 8.61
C SER A 514 35.19 -3.65 7.97
N ARG A 515 34.69 -2.57 8.59
CA ARG A 515 33.97 -1.52 7.85
C ARG A 515 34.35 -0.15 8.42
N SER A 516 35.55 0.30 8.06
CA SER A 516 35.92 1.71 8.01
C SER A 516 35.29 2.37 6.80
#